data_AF-A0A8J6Z4C2-F1
#
_entry.id   AF-A0A8J6Z4C2-F1
#
_cell.length_a   1.000
_cell.length_b   1.000
_cell.length_c   1.000
_cell.angle_alpha   90.00
_cell.angle_beta   90.00
_cell.angle_gamma   90.00
#
_symmetry.space_group_name_H-M   'P 1'
#
loop_
_entity.id
_entity.type
_entity.pdbx_description
1 polymer ?
#
loop_
_entity_poly.entity_id
_entity_poly.type
_entity_poly.pdbx_seq_one_letter_code
_entity_poly.pdbx_strand_id
1 'polypeptide(L)'
;MATREENIQKINAELELLSDEELEKVAGGFGLTFTFDTSSDSKFLYSYGLMDKHYNGVTVAFNWESISSEVDAGWSKAGITCVTKPWAANQYFVGGKEISHDEAMDIVKSKFPKIR
;
A
#
# COMPACT_ATOMS: atom_id res chain seq x y z
N MET A 1 -38.51 -11.26 18.10
CA MET A 1 -37.41 -11.50 17.14
C MET A 1 -37.52 -10.40 16.10
N ALA A 2 -36.44 -9.70 15.80
CA ALA A 2 -36.44 -8.71 14.72
C ALA A 2 -36.73 -9.40 13.39
N THR A 3 -37.55 -8.76 12.56
CA THR A 3 -37.87 -9.20 11.21
C THR A 3 -36.62 -9.15 10.32
N ARG A 4 -36.65 -9.86 9.19
CA ARG A 4 -35.54 -9.85 8.23
C ARG A 4 -35.24 -8.43 7.74
N GLU A 5 -36.26 -7.64 7.44
CA GLU A 5 -36.13 -6.23 7.06
C GLU A 5 -35.43 -5.39 8.14
N GLU A 6 -35.84 -5.52 9.41
CA GLU A 6 -35.25 -4.78 10.53
C GLU A 6 -33.78 -5.12 10.73
N ASN A 7 -33.41 -6.40 10.54
CA ASN A 7 -32.01 -6.83 10.63
C ASN A 7 -31.16 -6.26 9.49
N ILE A 8 -31.68 -6.20 8.26
CA ILE A 8 -30.96 -5.63 7.11
C ILE A 8 -30.73 -4.13 7.31
N GLN A 9 -31.75 -3.39 7.74
CA GLN A 9 -31.64 -1.95 7.99
C GLN A 9 -30.61 -1.63 9.07
N LYS A 10 -30.59 -2.43 10.15
CA LYS A 10 -29.62 -2.26 11.22
C LYS A 10 -28.19 -2.52 10.77
N ILE A 11 -27.97 -3.59 9.99
CA ILE A 11 -26.65 -3.89 9.42
C ILE A 11 -26.18 -2.75 8.51
N ASN A 12 -27.05 -2.22 7.64
CA ASN A 12 -26.67 -1.13 6.74
C ASN A 12 -26.31 0.15 7.51
N ALA A 13 -27.08 0.50 8.55
CA ALA A 13 -26.77 1.66 9.39
C ALA A 13 -25.44 1.49 10.14
N GLU A 14 -25.10 0.28 10.57
CA GLU A 14 -23.80 -0.02 11.19
C GLU A 14 -22.65 0.06 10.16
N LEU A 15 -22.86 -0.39 8.92
CA LEU A 15 -21.87 -0.29 7.84
C LEU A 15 -21.57 1.16 7.44
N GLU A 16 -22.56 2.05 7.41
CA GLU A 16 -22.36 3.47 7.08
C GLU A 16 -21.50 4.23 8.12
N LEU A 17 -21.34 3.67 9.32
CA LEU A 17 -20.54 4.26 10.39
C LEU A 17 -19.09 3.78 10.41
N LEU A 18 -18.75 2.76 9.62
CA LEU A 18 -17.41 2.22 9.54
C LEU A 18 -16.55 3.07 8.61
N SER A 19 -15.29 3.26 8.97
CA SER A 19 -14.29 3.81 8.04
C SER A 19 -14.04 2.84 6.89
N ASP A 20 -13.52 3.35 5.77
CA ASP A 20 -13.14 2.53 4.61
C ASP A 20 -12.23 1.35 5.01
N GLU A 21 -11.32 1.58 5.97
CA GLU A 21 -10.41 0.55 6.49
C GLU A 21 -11.13 -0.54 7.31
N GLU A 22 -12.21 -0.18 8.01
CA GLU A 22 -13.02 -1.12 8.78
C GLU A 22 -14.00 -1.87 7.88
N LEU A 23 -14.53 -1.23 6.84
CA LEU A 23 -15.33 -1.86 5.80
C LEU A 23 -14.56 -2.94 5.05
N GLU A 24 -13.28 -2.69 4.73
CA GLU A 24 -12.39 -3.68 4.12
C GLU A 24 -12.18 -4.90 5.02
N LYS A 25 -12.10 -4.72 6.35
CA LYS A 25 -11.99 -5.82 7.33
C LYS A 25 -13.28 -6.65 7.39
N VAL A 26 -14.44 -6.00 7.36
CA VAL A 26 -15.77 -6.66 7.42
C VAL A 26 -16.10 -7.41 6.13
N ALA A 27 -15.66 -6.91 4.97
CA ALA A 27 -15.88 -7.55 3.66
C ALA A 27 -15.07 -8.85 3.43
N GLY A 28 -14.34 -9.34 4.44
CA GLY A 28 -13.51 -10.53 4.33
C GLY A 28 -12.12 -10.25 3.73
N GLY A 29 -11.58 -9.05 3.92
CA GLY A 29 -10.19 -8.66 3.62
C GLY A 29 -9.16 -9.41 4.48
N PHE A 30 -9.23 -10.74 4.50
CA PHE A 30 -8.26 -11.61 5.15
C PHE A 30 -7.04 -11.71 4.21
N GLY A 31 -5.98 -10.92 4.47
CA GLY A 31 -4.65 -11.17 3.90
C GLY A 31 -3.97 -10.05 3.12
N LEU A 32 -4.49 -8.82 3.08
CA LEU A 32 -3.90 -7.74 2.28
C LEU A 32 -2.85 -6.88 2.99
N THR A 33 -2.58 -7.07 4.30
CA THR A 33 -1.69 -6.22 5.12
C THR A 33 -0.33 -5.94 4.46
N PHE A 34 0.22 -6.89 3.69
CA PHE A 34 1.50 -6.75 3.00
C PHE A 34 1.41 -6.12 1.60
N THR A 35 0.27 -6.26 0.93
CA THR A 35 0.00 -5.49 -0.30
C THR A 35 -0.18 -4.00 -0.02
N PHE A 36 -0.55 -3.62 1.22
CA PHE A 36 -0.60 -2.22 1.64
C PHE A 36 0.78 -1.58 1.66
N ASP A 37 1.86 -2.29 2.01
CA ASP A 37 3.22 -1.72 1.96
C ASP A 37 3.57 -1.30 0.53
N THR A 38 3.36 -2.19 -0.43
CA THR A 38 3.64 -1.92 -1.85
C THR A 38 2.69 -0.86 -2.43
N SER A 39 1.42 -0.86 -2.03
CA SER A 39 0.47 0.18 -2.40
C SER A 39 0.89 1.55 -1.83
N SER A 40 1.26 1.60 -0.56
CA SER A 40 1.73 2.79 0.16
C SER A 40 3.02 3.33 -0.48
N ASP A 41 3.98 2.46 -0.77
CA ASP A 41 5.21 2.80 -1.48
C ASP A 41 4.91 3.42 -2.84
N SER A 42 4.03 2.80 -3.62
CA SER A 42 3.69 3.33 -4.95
C SER A 42 3.10 4.74 -4.87
N LYS A 43 2.27 5.00 -3.85
CA LYS A 43 1.67 6.31 -3.60
C LYS A 43 2.71 7.32 -3.14
N PHE A 44 3.61 6.92 -2.24
CA PHE A 44 4.72 7.74 -1.78
C PHE A 44 5.63 8.12 -2.96
N LEU A 45 6.15 7.16 -3.69
CA LEU A 45 7.05 7.36 -4.83
C LEU A 45 6.41 8.22 -5.93
N TYR A 46 5.13 8.02 -6.21
CA TYR A 46 4.34 8.87 -7.12
C TYR A 46 4.30 10.34 -6.67
N SER A 47 4.12 10.59 -5.36
CA SER A 47 4.10 11.95 -4.83
C SER A 47 5.45 12.67 -4.90
N TYR A 48 6.55 11.93 -5.02
CA TYR A 48 7.92 12.44 -5.22
C TYR A 48 8.38 12.36 -6.68
N GLY A 49 7.50 12.00 -7.62
CA GLY A 49 7.82 11.94 -9.05
C GLY A 49 8.76 10.81 -9.45
N LEU A 50 8.91 9.80 -8.58
CA LEU A 50 9.69 8.61 -8.86
C LEU A 50 8.87 7.55 -9.60
N MET A 51 7.54 7.71 -9.64
CA MET A 51 6.62 6.89 -10.43
C MET A 51 5.59 7.77 -11.16
N ASP A 52 5.10 7.28 -12.30
CA ASP A 52 4.11 7.99 -13.13
C ASP A 52 2.66 7.76 -12.69
N LYS A 53 2.42 6.71 -11.91
CA LYS A 53 1.12 6.31 -11.32
C LYS A 53 1.32 5.66 -9.95
N HIS A 54 0.26 5.57 -9.17
CA HIS A 54 0.21 4.80 -7.92
C HIS A 54 -0.89 3.74 -7.99
N TYR A 55 -0.82 2.76 -7.08
CA TYR A 55 -1.69 1.59 -7.06
C TYR A 55 -2.37 1.44 -5.70
N ASN A 56 -3.62 0.99 -5.69
CA ASN A 56 -4.32 0.58 -4.48
C ASN A 56 -4.03 -0.90 -4.15
N GLY A 57 -4.29 -1.32 -2.90
CA GLY A 57 -4.00 -2.68 -2.43
C GLY A 57 -4.65 -3.78 -3.28
N VAL A 58 -5.89 -3.56 -3.74
CA VAL A 58 -6.59 -4.52 -4.62
C VAL A 58 -5.86 -4.70 -5.95
N THR A 59 -5.44 -3.61 -6.59
CA THR A 59 -4.73 -3.68 -7.88
C THR A 59 -3.37 -4.35 -7.72
N VAL A 60 -2.67 -4.06 -6.62
CA VAL A 60 -1.40 -4.72 -6.23
C VAL A 60 -1.61 -6.23 -6.07
N ALA A 61 -2.67 -6.67 -5.38
CA ALA A 61 -2.94 -8.07 -5.14
C ALA A 61 -3.19 -8.87 -6.43
N PHE A 62 -3.93 -8.29 -7.38
CA PHE A 62 -4.27 -8.97 -8.64
C PHE A 62 -3.20 -8.86 -9.73
N ASN A 63 -2.31 -7.87 -9.65
CA ASN A 63 -1.30 -7.59 -10.70
C ASN A 63 0.12 -7.53 -10.12
N TRP A 64 0.38 -8.32 -9.07
CA TRP A 64 1.59 -8.28 -8.26
C TRP A 64 2.87 -8.19 -9.10
N GLU A 65 3.12 -9.17 -9.96
CA GLU A 65 4.36 -9.29 -10.76
C GLU A 65 4.68 -8.03 -11.59
N SER A 66 3.64 -7.40 -12.14
CA SER A 66 3.83 -6.17 -12.92
C SER A 66 4.13 -4.96 -12.01
N ILE A 67 3.43 -4.86 -10.89
CA ILE A 67 3.49 -3.69 -10.01
C ILE A 67 4.74 -3.72 -9.12
N SER A 68 5.12 -4.89 -8.62
CA SER A 68 6.34 -5.10 -7.83
C SER A 68 7.56 -4.54 -8.55
N SER A 69 7.71 -4.87 -9.83
CA SER A 69 8.82 -4.38 -10.66
C SER A 69 8.81 -2.86 -10.85
N GLU A 70 7.63 -2.24 -10.99
CA GLU A 70 7.52 -0.79 -11.11
C GLU A 70 7.84 -0.06 -9.80
N VAL A 71 7.42 -0.63 -8.66
CA VAL A 71 7.73 -0.08 -7.33
C VAL A 71 9.22 -0.21 -7.00
N ASP A 72 9.82 -1.37 -7.26
CA ASP A 72 11.25 -1.59 -7.12
C ASP A 72 12.06 -0.61 -7.99
N ALA A 73 11.61 -0.40 -9.24
CA ALA A 73 12.19 0.58 -10.14
C ALA A 73 12.04 2.02 -9.60
N GLY A 74 10.91 2.37 -8.99
CA GLY A 74 10.70 3.67 -8.35
C GLY A 74 11.67 3.93 -7.20
N TRP A 75 11.88 2.95 -6.31
CA TRP A 75 12.88 3.02 -5.25
C TRP A 75 14.31 3.13 -5.80
N SER A 76 14.61 2.41 -6.89
CA SER A 76 15.94 2.42 -7.52
C SER A 76 16.36 3.80 -8.00
N LYS A 77 15.41 4.65 -8.43
CA LYS A 77 15.67 6.04 -8.84
C LYS A 77 16.18 6.90 -7.69
N ALA A 78 15.87 6.54 -6.45
CA ALA A 78 16.40 7.19 -5.25
C ALA A 78 17.73 6.59 -4.75
N GLY A 79 18.27 5.59 -5.46
CA GLY A 79 19.45 4.84 -5.08
C GLY A 79 19.18 3.80 -3.98
N ILE A 80 17.94 3.34 -3.85
CA ILE A 80 17.51 2.33 -2.88
C ILE A 80 17.13 1.08 -3.66
N THR A 81 17.76 -0.05 -3.37
CA THR A 81 17.28 -1.34 -3.87
C THR A 81 16.13 -1.78 -3.00
N CYS A 82 14.94 -1.92 -3.58
CA CYS A 82 13.80 -2.54 -2.91
C CYS A 82 13.64 -3.97 -3.39
N VAL A 83 13.22 -4.85 -2.49
CA VAL A 83 12.75 -6.20 -2.81
C VAL A 83 11.32 -6.29 -2.30
N THR A 84 10.37 -6.05 -3.20
CA THR A 84 8.95 -6.17 -2.90
C THR A 84 8.54 -7.63 -2.67
N LYS A 85 7.62 -7.87 -1.71
CA LYS A 85 7.14 -9.23 -1.39
C LYS A 85 5.61 -9.31 -1.31
N PRO A 86 4.96 -10.29 -1.96
CA PRO A 86 3.50 -10.32 -2.07
C PRO A 86 2.77 -10.55 -0.74
N TRP A 87 3.43 -11.25 0.19
CA TRP A 87 2.84 -11.71 1.45
C TRP A 87 3.77 -11.42 2.66
N ALA A 88 4.69 -10.49 2.51
CA ALA A 88 5.63 -10.08 3.55
C ALA A 88 6.00 -8.61 3.37
N ALA A 89 6.60 -8.02 4.40
CA ALA A 89 7.11 -6.65 4.30
C ALA A 89 8.20 -6.55 3.22
N ASN A 90 8.18 -5.44 2.50
CA ASN A 90 9.23 -5.07 1.55
C ASN A 90 10.57 -4.89 2.27
N GLN A 91 11.66 -5.19 1.59
CA GLN A 91 13.01 -4.97 2.11
C GLN A 91 13.71 -3.86 1.33
N TYR A 92 14.49 -3.04 2.02
CA TYR A 92 15.13 -1.86 1.45
C TYR A 92 16.62 -1.89 1.73
N PHE A 93 17.43 -1.55 0.74
CA PHE A 93 18.88 -1.59 0.84
C PHE A 93 19.53 -0.34 0.24
N VAL A 94 20.58 0.16 0.89
CA VAL A 94 21.45 1.22 0.37
C VAL A 94 22.89 0.75 0.46
N GLY A 95 23.58 0.70 -0.68
CA GLY A 95 24.96 0.20 -0.75
C GLY A 95 25.12 -1.25 -0.24
N GLY A 96 24.07 -2.07 -0.34
CA GLY A 96 24.05 -3.45 0.13
C GLY A 96 23.72 -3.64 1.62
N LYS A 97 23.52 -2.56 2.39
CA LYS A 97 23.07 -2.64 3.78
C LYS A 97 21.54 -2.51 3.85
N GLU A 98 20.88 -3.43 4.56
CA GLU A 98 19.45 -3.34 4.83
C GLU A 98 19.14 -2.14 5.73
N ILE A 99 18.08 -1.40 5.39
CA ILE A 99 17.57 -0.25 6.12
C ILE A 99 16.07 -0.43 6.36
N SER A 100 15.53 0.30 7.33
CA SER A 100 14.09 0.35 7.58
C SER A 100 13.35 1.10 6.47
N HIS A 101 12.04 0.89 6.41
CA HIS A 101 11.15 1.64 5.51
C HIS A 101 11.19 3.15 5.78
N ASP A 102 11.16 3.55 7.05
CA ASP A 102 11.22 4.96 7.45
C ASP A 102 12.54 5.62 6.98
N GLU A 103 13.68 4.93 7.14
CA GLU A 103 14.97 5.40 6.61
C GLU A 103 14.94 5.55 5.09
N ALA A 104 14.34 4.59 4.37
CA ALA A 104 14.18 4.67 2.92
C ALA A 104 13.33 5.88 2.51
N MET A 105 12.22 6.12 3.20
CA MET A 105 11.36 7.29 2.97
C MET A 105 12.11 8.60 3.24
N ASP A 106 12.86 8.70 4.34
CA ASP A 106 13.59 9.91 4.69
C ASP A 106 14.73 10.22 3.70
N ILE A 107 15.36 9.19 3.14
CA ILE A 107 16.32 9.35 2.02
C ILE A 107 15.62 9.95 0.80
N VAL A 108 14.41 9.51 0.45
CA VAL A 108 13.66 10.10 -0.66
C VAL A 108 13.28 11.54 -0.34
N LYS A 109 12.71 11.81 0.84
CA LYS A 109 12.30 13.16 1.27
C LYS A 109 13.46 14.16 1.27
N SER A 110 14.67 13.72 1.60
CA SER A 110 15.86 14.58 1.64
C SER A 110 16.47 14.86 0.25
N LYS A 111 16.27 13.97 -0.73
CA LYS A 111 16.85 14.09 -2.08
C LYS A 111 15.88 14.66 -3.11
N PHE A 112 14.58 14.42 -2.95
CA PHE A 112 13.56 14.75 -3.93
C PHE A 112 12.53 15.69 -3.32
N PRO A 113 12.17 16.79 -4.02
CA PRO A 113 11.02 17.59 -3.61
C PRO A 113 9.73 16.81 -3.83
N LYS A 114 8.75 17.00 -2.96
CA LYS A 114 7.39 16.50 -3.18
C LYS A 114 6.75 17.29 -4.32
N ILE A 115 6.09 16.60 -5.24
CA ILE A 115 5.51 17.20 -6.46
C ILE A 115 4.00 16.98 -6.65
N ARG A 116 3.34 16.18 -5.80
CA ARG A 116 1.88 15.94 -5.84
C ARG A 116 1.28 15.86 -4.44
#